data_AF-A0A2A5YTR3-F1
#
_entry.id   AF-A0A2A5YTR3-F1
#
_cell.length_a   1.000
_cell.length_b   1.000
_cell.length_c   1.000
_cell.angle_alpha   90.00
_cell.angle_beta   90.00
_cell.angle_gamma   90.00
#
_symmetry.space_group_name_H-M   'P 1'
#
loop_
_entity.id
_entity.type
_entity.pdbx_description
1 polymer ?
#
loop_
_entity_poly.entity_id
_entity_poly.type
_entity_poly.pdbx_seq_one_letter_code
_entity_poly.pdbx_strand_id
1 'polypeptide(L)'
;MMLLASAGCAPAGDASERQVEETGAPAAAPAPAPAPAPAPAPAPGAITARTTSASAQSRLLGKSDFTLRGKPACKIAYAYAGHAPDTLFWEEPCAHVTARLASADDLQGWGKWRRLDDYARQFVQAMPGGRVLYVEGSFSASVYPVGTSGDAYEVAVAD
;
A
#
# COMPACT_ATOMS: atom_id res chain seq x y z
N MET A 1 -8.54 64.69 -9.32
CA MET A 1 -7.54 63.81 -8.68
C MET A 1 -7.05 62.81 -9.71
N MET A 2 -5.72 62.73 -9.85
CA MET A 2 -4.84 61.83 -10.64
C MET A 2 -5.48 60.63 -11.38
N LEU A 3 -5.35 60.50 -12.71
CA LEU A 3 -4.24 59.89 -13.50
C LEU A 3 -3.97 58.43 -13.06
N LEU A 4 -4.18 57.40 -13.90
CA LEU A 4 -3.24 57.03 -14.97
C LEU A 4 -3.88 56.21 -16.12
N ALA A 5 -3.28 56.41 -17.29
CA ALA A 5 -3.67 55.97 -18.61
C ALA A 5 -3.12 54.59 -19.02
N SER A 6 -3.92 53.92 -19.84
CA SER A 6 -3.64 53.02 -20.98
C SER A 6 -2.20 52.84 -21.49
N ALA A 7 -1.87 51.63 -21.94
CA ALA A 7 -1.79 51.27 -23.38
C ALA A 7 -1.15 49.89 -23.58
N GLY A 8 -1.75 49.06 -24.43
CA GLY A 8 -1.07 47.93 -25.06
C GLY A 8 -0.35 48.35 -26.35
N CYS A 9 0.64 47.55 -26.76
CA CYS A 9 0.86 47.10 -28.14
C CYS A 9 2.13 46.22 -28.21
N ALA A 10 2.03 45.06 -28.87
CA ALA A 10 3.15 44.27 -29.42
C ALA A 10 3.50 44.83 -30.84
N PRO A 11 4.51 44.37 -31.64
CA PRO A 11 5.16 43.04 -31.67
C PRO A 11 6.69 42.97 -32.05
N ALA A 12 7.17 41.72 -32.12
CA ALA A 12 8.34 41.06 -32.77
C ALA A 12 9.49 41.85 -33.46
N GLY A 13 10.74 41.36 -33.31
CA GLY A 13 11.88 41.66 -34.18
C GLY A 13 13.20 41.02 -33.74
N ASP A 14 13.85 40.32 -34.68
CA ASP A 14 15.08 39.52 -34.60
C ASP A 14 16.39 40.36 -34.67
N ALA A 15 17.55 39.69 -34.66
CA ALA A 15 18.95 40.14 -34.85
C ALA A 15 19.72 40.43 -33.54
N SER A 16 20.63 39.57 -33.08
CA SER A 16 21.96 39.27 -33.64
C SER A 16 22.81 40.53 -33.81
N GLU A 17 23.78 40.75 -32.91
CA GLU A 17 25.20 41.01 -33.25
C GLU A 17 26.05 41.38 -32.02
N ARG A 18 27.02 40.50 -31.76
CA ARG A 18 28.40 40.69 -31.30
C ARG A 18 28.79 41.98 -30.55
N GLN A 19 29.46 41.79 -29.42
CA GLN A 19 30.90 42.07 -29.17
C GLN A 19 31.10 42.49 -27.71
N VAL A 20 31.87 41.70 -26.98
CA VAL A 20 32.99 42.25 -26.20
C VAL A 20 34.05 41.16 -26.05
N GLU A 21 35.16 41.46 -26.69
CA GLU A 21 36.46 40.83 -26.50
C GLU A 21 37.05 41.31 -25.18
N GLU A 22 38.00 40.53 -24.68
CA GLU A 22 39.21 41.00 -23.99
C GLU A 22 39.30 40.97 -22.45
N THR A 23 40.26 40.14 -22.04
CA THR A 23 41.22 40.31 -20.92
C THR A 23 40.78 40.07 -19.48
N GLY A 24 41.45 39.07 -18.88
CA GLY A 24 41.75 39.05 -17.45
C GLY A 24 41.67 37.66 -16.82
N ALA A 25 42.79 36.92 -16.80
CA ALA A 25 42.96 35.80 -15.86
C ALA A 25 43.16 36.35 -14.43
N PRO A 26 42.68 35.65 -13.39
CA PRO A 26 43.60 34.73 -12.72
C PRO A 26 42.97 33.37 -12.37
N ALA A 27 43.84 32.38 -12.15
CA ALA A 27 43.57 30.97 -11.98
C ALA A 27 42.51 30.64 -10.91
N ALA A 28 41.42 29.98 -11.33
CA ALA A 28 40.46 29.36 -10.43
C ALA A 28 41.01 28.01 -9.91
N ALA A 29 40.92 27.80 -8.60
CA ALA A 29 41.12 26.51 -7.96
C ALA A 29 40.19 25.45 -8.58
N PRO A 30 40.61 24.17 -8.70
CA PRO A 30 39.75 23.14 -9.27
C PRO A 30 38.50 22.97 -8.40
N ALA A 31 37.33 23.11 -9.02
CA ALA A 31 36.03 22.88 -8.40
C ALA A 31 35.94 21.42 -7.92
N PRO A 32 35.30 21.15 -6.76
CA PRO A 32 35.05 19.79 -6.31
C PRO A 32 34.20 19.04 -7.35
N ALA A 33 34.61 17.82 -7.70
CA ALA A 33 33.90 16.98 -8.64
C ALA A 33 32.44 16.77 -8.19
N PRO A 34 31.45 16.82 -9.11
CA PRO A 34 30.07 16.54 -8.76
C PRO A 34 29.94 15.10 -8.22
N ALA A 35 29.19 14.95 -7.13
CA ALA A 35 28.86 13.65 -6.57
C ALA A 35 28.17 12.77 -7.64
N PRO A 36 28.48 11.46 -7.71
CA PRO A 36 27.84 10.58 -8.66
C PRO A 36 26.33 10.55 -8.42
N ALA A 37 25.58 10.61 -9.53
CA ALA A 37 24.12 10.50 -9.49
C ALA A 37 23.69 9.20 -8.81
N PRO A 38 22.64 9.20 -7.97
CA PRO A 38 22.14 7.99 -7.36
C PRO A 38 21.70 7.00 -8.45
N ALA A 39 22.08 5.73 -8.25
CA ALA A 39 21.70 4.64 -9.13
C ALA A 39 20.16 4.59 -9.27
N PRO A 40 19.63 4.29 -10.48
CA PRO A 40 18.20 4.13 -10.67
C PRO A 40 17.66 3.04 -9.74
N ALA A 41 16.58 3.36 -9.03
CA ALA A 41 15.84 2.40 -8.23
C ALA A 41 15.43 1.19 -9.11
N PRO A 42 15.53 -0.05 -8.61
CA PRO A 42 15.10 -1.21 -9.37
C PRO A 42 13.63 -1.05 -9.76
N ALA A 43 13.36 -1.14 -11.06
CA ALA A 43 12.00 -1.19 -11.57
C ALA A 43 11.26 -2.34 -10.85
N PRO A 44 10.00 -2.13 -10.43
CA PRO A 44 9.20 -3.23 -9.89
C PRO A 44 9.19 -4.34 -10.92
N GLY A 45 9.83 -5.46 -10.56
CA GLY A 45 9.84 -6.65 -11.39
C GLY A 45 8.41 -6.98 -11.73
N ALA A 46 8.08 -6.92 -13.03
CA ALA A 46 6.85 -7.46 -13.54
C ALA A 46 6.85 -8.95 -13.18
N ILE A 47 6.19 -9.28 -12.08
CA ILE A 47 5.74 -10.63 -11.80
C ILE A 47 4.90 -11.00 -13.01
N THR A 48 5.50 -11.74 -13.93
CA THR A 48 4.79 -12.40 -15.03
C THR A 48 3.77 -13.30 -14.36
N ALA A 49 2.57 -12.75 -14.22
CA ALA A 49 1.46 -13.42 -13.64
C ALA A 49 1.20 -14.63 -14.55
N ARG A 50 1.54 -15.82 -14.07
CA ARG A 50 0.85 -17.05 -14.45
C ARG A 50 -0.59 -16.91 -13.96
N THR A 51 -1.33 -16.00 -14.60
CA THR A 51 -2.76 -15.81 -14.43
C THR A 51 -3.42 -16.87 -15.27
N THR A 52 -3.43 -18.09 -14.76
CA THR A 52 -4.38 -19.08 -15.25
C THR A 52 -4.73 -19.97 -14.06
N SER A 53 -5.93 -19.75 -13.53
CA SER A 53 -6.66 -20.59 -12.57
C SER A 53 -6.35 -20.52 -11.05
N ALA A 54 -5.31 -19.81 -10.60
CA ALA A 54 -5.07 -19.58 -9.17
C ALA A 54 -5.78 -18.32 -8.59
N SER A 55 -6.54 -17.60 -9.42
CA SER A 55 -7.20 -16.32 -9.13
C SER A 55 -8.64 -16.44 -8.61
N ALA A 56 -9.19 -17.66 -8.53
CA ALA A 56 -10.57 -17.89 -8.11
C ALA A 56 -10.74 -18.24 -6.62
N GLN A 57 -9.65 -18.35 -5.86
CA GLN A 57 -9.69 -18.79 -4.47
C GLN A 57 -9.05 -17.77 -3.55
N SER A 58 -9.71 -17.55 -2.40
CA SER A 58 -9.15 -16.78 -1.30
C SER A 58 -7.90 -17.48 -0.76
N ARG A 59 -6.83 -16.72 -0.50
CA ARG A 59 -5.55 -17.25 -0.02
C ARG A 59 -4.80 -16.28 0.91
N LEU A 60 -4.03 -16.86 1.83
CA LEU A 60 -3.02 -16.13 2.60
C LEU A 60 -1.74 -16.06 1.76
N LEU A 61 -1.22 -14.86 1.53
CA LEU A 61 -0.04 -14.64 0.69
C LEU A 61 1.26 -14.68 1.49
N GLY A 62 1.20 -14.28 2.76
CA GLY A 62 2.35 -14.39 3.66
C GLY A 62 2.24 -13.50 4.89
N LYS A 63 3.24 -13.65 5.76
CA LYS A 63 3.44 -12.83 6.95
C LYS A 63 4.88 -12.34 7.00
N SER A 64 5.09 -11.13 7.49
CA SER A 64 6.44 -10.58 7.69
C SER A 64 6.46 -9.62 8.87
N ASP A 65 7.48 -9.73 9.72
CA ASP A 65 7.71 -8.78 10.80
C ASP A 65 8.08 -7.40 10.27
N PHE A 66 7.63 -6.37 10.97
CA PHE A 66 8.03 -4.99 10.76
C PHE A 66 7.90 -4.18 12.06
N THR A 67 8.29 -2.91 12.01
CA THR A 67 8.14 -2.00 13.14
C THR A 67 7.07 -0.97 12.83
N LEU A 68 6.01 -0.94 13.65
CA LEU A 68 4.97 0.09 13.61
C LEU A 68 5.13 0.99 14.82
N ARG A 69 5.39 2.30 14.60
CA ARG A 69 5.52 3.29 15.69
C ARG A 69 6.52 2.88 16.78
N GLY A 70 7.64 2.26 16.39
CA GLY A 70 8.69 1.79 17.30
C GLY A 70 8.38 0.48 18.03
N LYS A 71 7.25 -0.18 17.74
CA LYS A 71 6.86 -1.47 18.31
C LYS A 71 6.90 -2.58 17.26
N PRO A 72 7.24 -3.83 17.64
CA PRO A 72 7.16 -4.96 16.72
C PRO A 72 5.71 -5.21 16.31
N ALA A 73 5.50 -5.43 15.01
CA ALA A 73 4.19 -5.67 14.41
C ALA A 73 4.31 -6.72 13.30
N CYS A 74 3.19 -7.36 12.98
CA CYS A 74 3.09 -8.36 11.94
C CYS A 74 2.30 -7.80 10.76
N LYS A 75 2.92 -7.82 9.58
CA LYS A 75 2.25 -7.56 8.31
C LYS A 75 1.69 -8.86 7.76
N ILE A 76 0.41 -8.88 7.44
CA ILE A 76 -0.30 -10.06 6.92
C ILE A 76 -0.82 -9.71 5.53
N ALA A 77 -0.27 -10.36 4.50
CA ALA A 77 -0.73 -10.20 3.12
C ALA A 77 -1.72 -11.31 2.77
N TYR A 78 -2.85 -10.96 2.18
CA TYR A 78 -3.91 -11.90 1.82
C TYR A 78 -4.61 -11.46 0.52
N ALA A 79 -5.37 -12.35 -0.10
CA ALA A 79 -6.22 -12.02 -1.24
C ALA A 79 -7.52 -12.81 -1.15
N TYR A 80 -8.65 -12.14 -1.32
CA TYR A 80 -9.93 -12.81 -1.51
C TYR A 80 -10.17 -13.15 -2.98
N ALA A 81 -10.93 -14.21 -3.24
CA ALA A 81 -11.30 -14.59 -4.60
C ALA A 81 -12.02 -13.45 -5.32
N GLY A 82 -11.49 -13.01 -6.47
CA GLY A 82 -12.05 -11.88 -7.21
C GLY A 82 -11.69 -10.50 -6.67
N HIS A 83 -10.88 -10.39 -5.61
CA HIS A 83 -10.39 -9.12 -5.07
C HIS A 83 -8.88 -8.95 -5.30
N ALA A 84 -8.44 -7.70 -5.33
CA ALA A 84 -7.02 -7.39 -5.30
C ALA A 84 -6.40 -7.87 -3.96
N PRO A 85 -5.10 -8.20 -3.94
CA PRO A 85 -4.38 -8.45 -2.69
C PRO A 85 -4.48 -7.25 -1.74
N ASP A 86 -4.61 -7.55 -0.46
CA ASP A 86 -4.68 -6.58 0.62
C ASP A 86 -3.68 -6.94 1.73
N THR A 87 -3.44 -5.99 2.64
CA THR A 87 -2.52 -6.09 3.75
C THR A 87 -3.17 -5.61 5.05
N LEU A 88 -3.13 -6.47 6.06
CA LEU A 88 -3.50 -6.15 7.43
C LEU A 88 -2.25 -5.99 8.28
N PHE A 89 -2.28 -5.06 9.22
CA PHE A 89 -1.22 -4.86 10.21
C PHE A 89 -1.73 -5.22 11.61
N TRP A 90 -0.98 -6.06 12.31
CA TRP A 90 -1.30 -6.50 13.67
C TRP A 90 -0.19 -6.06 14.62
N GLU A 91 -0.53 -5.44 15.75
CA GLU A 91 0.44 -4.83 16.69
C GLU A 91 1.11 -5.84 17.64
N GLU A 92 1.51 -7.00 17.10
CA GLU A 92 2.33 -8.03 17.76
C GLU A 92 3.31 -8.62 16.74
N PRO A 93 4.49 -9.12 17.14
CA PRO A 93 5.41 -9.77 16.21
C PRO A 93 4.75 -11.01 15.59
N CYS A 94 5.14 -11.35 14.35
CA CYS A 94 4.54 -12.46 13.62
C CYS A 94 4.69 -13.81 14.31
N ALA A 95 5.66 -13.97 15.23
CA ALA A 95 5.81 -15.17 16.05
C ALA A 95 4.62 -15.42 17.01
N HIS A 96 3.88 -14.38 17.39
CA HIS A 96 2.71 -14.47 18.28
C HIS A 96 1.37 -14.38 17.54
N VAL A 97 1.41 -14.15 16.23
CA VAL A 97 0.21 -13.98 15.41
C VAL A 97 -0.06 -15.24 14.61
N THR A 98 -1.27 -15.77 14.66
CA THR A 98 -1.76 -16.78 13.74
C THR A 98 -2.69 -16.12 12.74
N ALA A 99 -2.39 -16.23 11.44
CA ALA A 99 -3.28 -15.78 10.37
C ALA A 99 -3.64 -16.98 9.50
N ARG A 100 -4.93 -17.14 9.19
CA ARG A 100 -5.45 -18.25 8.39
C ARG A 100 -6.74 -17.84 7.69
N LEU A 101 -7.00 -18.45 6.55
CA LEU A 101 -8.32 -18.35 5.94
C LEU A 101 -9.23 -19.43 6.50
N ALA A 102 -10.39 -19.03 6.98
CA ALA A 102 -11.36 -19.86 7.66
C ALA A 102 -12.68 -19.86 6.90
N SER A 103 -13.28 -21.03 6.76
CA SER A 103 -14.68 -21.19 6.34
C SER A 103 -15.65 -20.94 7.49
N ALA A 104 -16.95 -20.88 7.20
CA ALA A 104 -17.98 -20.83 8.25
C ALA A 104 -17.89 -22.07 9.17
N ASP A 105 -17.66 -23.26 8.62
CA ASP A 105 -17.50 -24.50 9.38
C ASP A 105 -16.26 -24.47 10.28
N ASP A 106 -15.13 -23.93 9.78
CA ASP A 106 -13.92 -23.73 10.60
C ASP A 106 -14.22 -22.83 11.80
N LEU A 107 -14.87 -21.68 11.57
CA LEU A 107 -15.23 -20.73 12.62
C LEU A 107 -16.23 -21.33 13.61
N GLN A 108 -17.14 -22.19 13.16
CA GLN A 108 -18.05 -22.93 14.03
C GLN A 108 -17.30 -23.95 14.89
N GLY A 109 -16.41 -24.72 14.28
CA GLY A 109 -15.56 -25.69 14.98
C GLY A 109 -14.66 -25.07 16.04
N TRP A 110 -14.22 -23.82 15.83
CA TRP A 110 -13.42 -23.06 16.80
C TRP A 110 -14.27 -22.29 17.82
N GLY A 111 -15.60 -22.39 17.78
CA GLY A 111 -16.51 -21.66 18.65
C GLY A 111 -16.57 -20.15 18.41
N LYS A 112 -15.91 -19.65 17.35
CA LYS A 112 -15.83 -18.22 17.02
C LYS A 112 -17.04 -17.72 16.26
N TRP A 113 -17.75 -18.61 15.54
CA TRP A 113 -18.95 -18.27 14.77
C TRP A 113 -20.05 -17.57 15.57
N ARG A 114 -20.26 -17.98 16.82
CA ARG A 114 -21.32 -17.41 17.69
C ARG A 114 -21.02 -15.99 18.16
N ARG A 115 -19.77 -15.54 18.05
CA ARG A 115 -19.34 -14.18 18.39
C ARG A 115 -19.63 -13.19 17.25
N LEU A 116 -19.79 -13.69 16.02
CA LEU A 116 -20.19 -12.90 14.88
C LEU A 116 -21.69 -12.56 14.98
N ASP A 117 -22.03 -11.27 14.84
CA ASP A 117 -23.42 -10.85 14.68
C ASP A 117 -24.03 -11.39 13.38
N ASP A 118 -25.35 -11.27 13.22
CA ASP A 118 -26.04 -11.79 12.03
C ASP A 118 -25.53 -11.15 10.73
N TYR A 119 -25.15 -9.87 10.78
CA TYR A 119 -24.63 -9.12 9.64
C TYR A 119 -23.28 -9.70 9.18
N ALA A 120 -22.32 -9.84 10.10
CA ALA A 120 -21.02 -10.44 9.83
C ALA A 120 -21.13 -11.89 9.36
N ARG A 121 -22.03 -12.69 9.96
CA ARG A 121 -22.29 -14.06 9.50
C ARG A 121 -22.77 -14.11 8.06
N GLN A 122 -23.65 -13.19 7.67
CA GLN A 122 -24.10 -13.07 6.28
C GLN A 122 -22.94 -12.78 5.32
N PHE A 123 -22.05 -11.83 5.66
CA PHE A 123 -20.90 -11.55 4.78
C PHE A 123 -19.93 -12.72 4.70
N VAL A 124 -19.62 -13.39 5.82
CA VAL A 124 -18.75 -14.58 5.79
C VAL A 124 -19.33 -15.68 4.90
N GLN A 125 -20.65 -15.90 4.94
CA GLN A 125 -21.32 -16.87 4.06
C GLN A 125 -21.35 -16.45 2.60
N ALA A 126 -21.43 -15.14 2.33
CA ALA A 126 -21.44 -14.59 0.99
C ALA A 126 -20.04 -14.45 0.36
N MET A 127 -18.97 -14.72 1.12
CA MET A 127 -17.59 -14.56 0.65
C MET A 127 -17.31 -15.43 -0.57
N PRO A 128 -16.74 -14.86 -1.65
CA PRO A 128 -16.22 -15.62 -2.78
C PRO A 128 -15.17 -16.65 -2.31
N GLY A 129 -15.33 -17.90 -2.74
CA GLY A 129 -14.48 -19.01 -2.29
C GLY A 129 -14.76 -19.49 -0.86
N GLY A 130 -15.76 -18.92 -0.17
CA GLY A 130 -16.26 -19.39 1.13
C GLY A 130 -15.27 -19.27 2.29
N ARG A 131 -14.23 -18.42 2.17
CA ARG A 131 -13.22 -18.25 3.22
C ARG A 131 -12.97 -16.78 3.54
N VAL A 132 -12.87 -16.50 4.82
CA VAL A 132 -12.58 -15.19 5.41
C VAL A 132 -11.25 -15.24 6.16
N LEU A 133 -10.54 -14.12 6.22
CA LEU A 133 -9.33 -13.99 7.03
C LEU A 133 -9.71 -13.99 8.51
N TYR A 134 -9.08 -14.89 9.25
CA TYR A 134 -9.08 -14.95 10.69
C TYR A 134 -7.65 -14.69 11.19
N VAL A 135 -7.54 -13.78 12.15
CA VAL A 135 -6.26 -13.43 12.79
C VAL A 135 -6.42 -13.56 14.30
N GLU A 136 -5.44 -14.17 14.93
CA GLU A 136 -5.40 -14.44 16.35
C GLU A 136 -4.01 -14.05 16.88
N GLY A 137 -3.98 -13.13 17.83
CA GLY A 137 -2.80 -12.74 18.59
C GLY A 137 -2.78 -13.39 19.96
N SER A 138 -1.95 -12.87 20.86
CA SER A 138 -1.80 -13.43 22.20
C SER A 138 -3.03 -13.20 23.10
N PHE A 139 -3.76 -12.11 22.86
CA PHE A 139 -4.86 -11.66 23.72
C PHE A 139 -6.15 -11.34 22.98
N SER A 140 -6.11 -11.35 21.64
CA SER A 140 -7.25 -10.96 20.81
C SER A 140 -7.33 -11.84 19.57
N ALA A 141 -8.52 -11.92 19.00
CA ALA A 141 -8.76 -12.57 17.73
C ALA A 141 -9.84 -11.80 16.97
N SER A 142 -9.69 -11.70 15.66
CA SER A 142 -10.59 -10.96 14.77
C SER A 142 -10.82 -11.70 13.45
N VAL A 143 -12.01 -11.53 12.89
CA VAL A 143 -12.40 -12.00 11.55
C VAL A 143 -12.57 -10.77 10.66
N TYR A 144 -12.18 -10.87 9.39
CA TYR A 144 -12.18 -9.75 8.44
C TYR A 144 -13.09 -9.97 7.23
N PRO A 145 -14.42 -10.06 7.40
CA PRO A 145 -15.34 -10.18 6.27
C PRO A 145 -15.31 -8.94 5.36
N VAL A 146 -15.71 -9.12 4.10
CA VAL A 146 -15.88 -8.02 3.14
C VAL A 146 -17.31 -7.51 3.22
N GLY A 147 -17.47 -6.23 3.55
CA GLY A 147 -18.78 -5.58 3.65
C GLY A 147 -19.33 -5.13 2.30
N THR A 148 -20.43 -4.38 2.32
CA THR A 148 -21.07 -3.84 1.11
C THR A 148 -20.21 -2.82 0.35
N SER A 149 -19.24 -2.17 1.01
CA SER A 149 -18.29 -1.26 0.35
C SER A 149 -17.25 -1.98 -0.49
N GLY A 150 -17.10 -3.30 -0.32
CA GLY A 150 -16.05 -4.09 -0.96
C GLY A 150 -14.74 -4.12 -0.16
N ASP A 151 -14.65 -3.41 0.95
CA ASP A 151 -13.50 -3.42 1.86
C ASP A 151 -13.69 -4.44 2.99
N ALA A 152 -12.58 -5.00 3.46
CA ALA A 152 -12.57 -5.83 4.66
C ALA A 152 -12.71 -4.96 5.91
N TYR A 153 -13.56 -5.38 6.84
CA TYR A 153 -13.74 -4.71 8.14
C TYR A 153 -13.47 -5.67 9.29
N GLU A 154 -13.05 -5.15 10.43
CA GLU A 154 -12.69 -5.97 11.59
C GLU A 154 -13.90 -6.35 12.43
N VAL A 155 -14.01 -7.63 12.79
CA VAL A 155 -14.98 -8.16 13.77
C VAL A 155 -14.22 -8.93 14.85
N ALA A 156 -14.16 -8.39 16.06
CA ALA A 156 -13.50 -9.03 17.19
C ALA A 156 -14.28 -10.29 17.65
N VAL A 157 -13.56 -11.39 17.86
CA VAL A 157 -14.09 -12.71 18.27
C VAL A 157 -13.29 -13.34 19.42
N ALA A 158 -12.52 -12.54 20.16
CA ALA A 158 -11.85 -12.95 21.39
C ALA A 158 -12.87 -13.44 22.45
N ASP A 159 -12.40 -14.26 23.39
CA ASP A 159 -13.26 -14.87 24.42
C ASP A 159 -13.68 -13.91 25.54
#